data_AF-A0A087DH84-F1
#
_entry.id   AF-A0A087DH84-F1
#
_cell.length_a   1.000
_cell.length_b   1.000
_cell.length_c   1.000
_cell.angle_alpha   90.00
_cell.angle_beta   90.00
_cell.angle_gamma   90.00
#
_symmetry.space_group_name_H-M   'P 1'
#
loop_
_entity.id
_entity.type
_entity.pdbx_description
1 polymer ?
#
loop_
_entity_poly.entity_id
_entity_poly.type
_entity_poly.pdbx_seq_one_letter_code
_entity_poly.pdbx_strand_id
1 'polypeptide(L)'
;MVIVILDRQSRINTADLKARLQGMTLPESEHFPTEQITEFIDLMQVYEGAMYEISTKLEILDSEFQVRFSHDPIHHMERRLKSVNSILGKLERKGLPLNVTAMRDNLFDVAGIRVICNYRDDVYSVSNYLSAQNDISVLRVKDYIKNPKQNGYRSLHVIYAVPVFLSSGAHYTPVEVQFRTIAMDYWASLEHALRYKTDLPDAKLSEHSQTLLDCARSLQNVETQMQNIHRDINGAPQVGEAPKAD
;
A
#
# COMPACT_ATOMS: atom_id res chain seq x y z
N MET A 1 5.69 20.78 -29.07
CA MET A 1 5.19 19.39 -29.01
C MET A 1 6.10 18.63 -28.06
N VAL A 2 5.62 18.30 -26.86
CA VAL A 2 6.38 17.46 -25.93
C VAL A 2 6.01 16.02 -26.25
N ILE A 3 6.95 15.28 -26.83
CA ILE A 3 6.78 13.84 -27.07
C ILE A 3 7.10 13.14 -25.75
N VAL A 4 6.08 12.54 -25.12
CA VAL A 4 6.28 11.65 -23.98
C VAL A 4 6.28 10.23 -24.52
N ILE A 5 7.46 9.59 -24.52
CA ILE A 5 7.57 8.16 -24.77
C ILE A 5 7.13 7.47 -23.48
N LEU A 6 6.09 6.66 -23.55
CA LEU A 6 5.69 5.82 -22.42
C LEU A 6 6.77 4.77 -22.17
N ASP A 7 7.39 4.81 -21.00
CA ASP A 7 8.36 3.80 -20.58
C ASP A 7 7.65 2.43 -20.49
N ARG A 8 8.01 1.51 -21.38
CA ARG A 8 7.49 0.13 -21.40
C ARG A 8 8.35 -0.75 -20.54
N GLN A 9 8.16 -0.69 -19.22
CA GLN A 9 8.73 -1.70 -18.34
C GLN A 9 7.79 -2.90 -18.31
N SER A 10 8.06 -3.92 -19.13
CA SER A 10 7.42 -5.23 -18.97
C SER A 10 7.95 -5.88 -17.69
N ARG A 11 7.22 -5.72 -16.58
CA ARG A 11 7.67 -6.12 -15.25
C ARG A 11 7.21 -7.53 -14.85
N ILE A 12 6.13 -8.03 -15.46
CA ILE A 12 5.66 -9.41 -15.27
C ILE A 12 6.38 -10.30 -16.28
N ASN A 13 7.48 -10.92 -15.85
CA ASN A 13 8.10 -11.99 -16.61
C ASN A 13 7.30 -13.28 -16.42
N THR A 14 6.36 -13.54 -17.33
CA THR A 14 5.47 -14.70 -17.30
C THR A 14 6.22 -16.02 -17.31
N ALA A 15 7.37 -16.10 -17.99
CA ALA A 15 8.22 -17.28 -18.01
C ALA A 15 8.90 -17.53 -16.65
N ASP A 16 9.41 -16.49 -15.98
CA ASP A 16 9.98 -16.59 -14.63
C ASP A 16 8.89 -16.98 -13.60
N LEU A 17 7.71 -16.37 -13.68
CA LEU A 17 6.58 -16.72 -12.81
C LEU A 17 6.15 -18.19 -12.98
N LYS A 18 6.02 -18.64 -14.23
CA LYS A 18 5.69 -20.03 -14.55
C LYS A 18 6.77 -20.98 -14.04
N ALA A 19 8.05 -20.68 -14.28
CA ALA A 19 9.16 -21.49 -13.79
C ALA A 19 9.20 -21.58 -12.27
N ARG A 20 8.93 -20.49 -11.54
CA ARG A 20 8.87 -20.49 -10.08
C ARG A 20 7.69 -21.32 -9.55
N LEU A 21 6.51 -21.19 -10.14
CA LEU A 21 5.33 -21.97 -9.75
C LEU A 21 5.52 -23.46 -10.04
N GLN A 22 6.19 -23.82 -11.15
CA GLN A 22 6.48 -25.20 -11.51
C GLN A 22 7.66 -25.81 -10.73
N GLY A 23 8.64 -24.99 -10.36
CA GLY A 23 9.85 -25.43 -9.65
C GLY A 23 9.72 -25.47 -8.12
N MET A 24 8.58 -25.08 -7.56
CA MET A 24 8.32 -25.19 -6.13
C MET A 24 8.02 -26.64 -5.74
N THR A 25 9.00 -27.31 -5.14
CA THR A 25 8.81 -28.58 -4.43
C THR A 25 8.17 -28.31 -3.07
N LEU A 26 6.83 -28.32 -3.05
CA LEU A 26 6.04 -28.34 -1.81
C LEU A 26 5.74 -29.81 -1.43
N PRO A 27 5.30 -30.14 -0.20
CA PRO A 27 4.76 -31.46 0.12
C PRO A 27 3.55 -31.79 -0.79
N GLU A 28 3.31 -33.07 -1.12
CA GLU A 28 2.26 -33.50 -2.08
C GLU A 28 0.85 -32.98 -1.77
N SER A 29 0.55 -32.60 -0.52
CA SER A 29 -0.72 -32.03 -0.08
C SER A 29 -0.84 -30.51 -0.23
N GLU A 30 0.21 -29.82 -0.66
CA GLU A 30 0.35 -28.35 -0.68
C GLU A 30 0.75 -27.80 -2.06
N HIS A 31 0.57 -28.57 -3.14
CA HIS A 31 0.95 -28.09 -4.47
C HIS A 31 -0.06 -27.07 -5.02
N PHE A 32 0.46 -25.98 -5.58
CA PHE A 32 -0.35 -25.06 -6.39
C PHE A 32 -0.81 -25.80 -7.67
N PRO A 33 -2.11 -25.82 -7.99
CA PRO A 33 -2.61 -26.58 -9.13
C PRO A 33 -2.01 -26.07 -10.45
N THR A 34 -1.33 -26.94 -11.19
CA THR A 34 -0.59 -26.56 -12.41
C THR A 34 -1.49 -25.98 -13.51
N GLU A 35 -2.74 -26.43 -13.55
CA GLU A 35 -3.79 -25.94 -14.44
C GLU A 35 -4.20 -24.49 -14.14
N GLN A 36 -3.96 -24.01 -12.91
CA GLN A 36 -4.28 -22.64 -12.49
C GLN A 36 -3.11 -21.66 -12.69
N ILE A 37 -1.96 -22.10 -13.18
CA ILE A 37 -0.78 -21.21 -13.34
C ILE A 37 -1.08 -20.06 -14.29
N THR A 38 -1.76 -20.31 -15.42
CA THR A 38 -2.14 -19.25 -16.35
C THR A 38 -3.11 -18.27 -15.70
N GLU A 39 -4.14 -18.78 -15.00
CA GLU A 39 -5.11 -17.94 -14.29
C GLU A 39 -4.44 -17.08 -13.21
N PHE A 40 -3.44 -17.63 -12.51
CA PHE A 40 -2.64 -16.87 -11.56
C PHE A 40 -1.87 -15.72 -12.22
N ILE A 41 -1.20 -15.98 -13.34
CA ILE A 41 -0.45 -14.96 -14.09
C ILE A 41 -1.39 -13.85 -14.57
N ASP A 42 -2.54 -14.23 -15.12
CA ASP A 42 -3.57 -13.29 -15.57
C ASP A 42 -4.05 -12.43 -14.39
N LEU A 43 -4.31 -13.06 -13.23
CA LEU A 43 -4.71 -12.36 -12.01
C LEU A 43 -3.62 -11.37 -11.53
N MET A 44 -2.34 -11.75 -11.58
CA MET A 44 -1.24 -10.85 -11.22
C MET A 44 -1.16 -9.64 -12.15
N GLN A 45 -1.44 -9.81 -13.45
CA GLN A 45 -1.54 -8.70 -14.39
C GLN A 45 -2.70 -7.76 -14.03
N VAL A 46 -3.86 -8.31 -13.64
CA VAL A 46 -5.00 -7.47 -13.21
C VAL A 46 -4.64 -6.66 -11.98
N TYR A 47 -3.99 -7.26 -10.98
CA TYR A 47 -3.50 -6.54 -9.79
C TYR A 47 -2.49 -5.44 -10.13
N GLU A 48 -1.60 -5.68 -11.09
CA GLU A 48 -0.68 -4.64 -11.56
C GLU A 48 -1.44 -3.48 -12.23
N GLY A 49 -2.41 -3.79 -13.09
CA GLY A 49 -3.32 -2.81 -13.71
C GLY A 49 -4.05 -1.95 -12.68
N ALA A 50 -4.64 -2.59 -11.66
CA ALA A 50 -5.34 -1.91 -10.57
C ALA A 50 -4.43 -0.93 -9.82
N MET A 51 -3.17 -1.31 -9.61
CA MET A 51 -2.16 -0.46 -8.98
C MET A 51 -1.83 0.77 -9.85
N TYR A 52 -1.80 0.64 -11.18
CA TYR A 52 -1.62 1.78 -12.08
C TYR A 52 -2.83 2.72 -12.06
N GLU A 53 -4.06 2.18 -12.12
CA GLU A 53 -5.29 2.98 -12.06
C GLU A 53 -5.33 3.88 -10.82
N ILE A 54 -5.09 3.32 -9.63
CA ILE A 54 -5.03 4.10 -8.39
C ILE A 54 -3.86 5.10 -8.40
N SER A 55 -2.68 4.71 -8.92
CA SER A 55 -1.52 5.62 -8.95
C SER A 55 -1.79 6.83 -9.84
N THR A 56 -2.36 6.63 -11.02
CA THR A 56 -2.72 7.72 -11.93
C THR A 56 -3.75 8.66 -11.28
N LYS A 57 -4.77 8.11 -10.60
CA LYS A 57 -5.73 8.92 -9.85
C LYS A 57 -5.05 9.78 -8.77
N LEU A 58 -4.09 9.22 -8.04
CA LEU A 58 -3.32 9.94 -7.02
C LEU A 58 -2.40 11.01 -7.63
N GLU A 59 -1.71 10.73 -8.74
CA GLU A 59 -0.87 11.69 -9.48
C GLU A 59 -1.70 12.87 -10.00
N ILE A 60 -2.91 12.61 -10.48
CA ILE A 60 -3.86 13.65 -10.93
C ILE A 60 -4.30 14.51 -9.75
N LEU A 61 -4.66 13.90 -8.61
CA LEU A 61 -5.05 14.63 -7.40
C LEU A 61 -3.91 15.54 -6.90
N ASP A 62 -2.68 15.03 -6.86
CA ASP A 62 -1.50 15.81 -6.45
C ASP A 62 -1.28 17.01 -7.39
N SER A 63 -1.34 16.78 -8.70
CA SER A 63 -1.20 17.83 -9.72
C SER A 63 -2.31 18.88 -9.63
N GLU A 64 -3.55 18.46 -9.37
CA GLU A 64 -4.69 19.36 -9.20
C GLU A 64 -4.49 20.26 -7.97
N PHE A 65 -4.03 19.68 -6.87
CA PHE A 65 -3.75 20.41 -5.64
C PHE A 65 -2.69 21.48 -5.84
N GLN A 66 -1.64 21.17 -6.59
CA GLN A 66 -0.60 22.12 -6.90
C GLN A 66 -1.13 23.32 -7.69
N VAL A 67 -1.97 23.06 -8.70
CA VAL A 67 -2.54 24.12 -9.54
C VAL A 67 -3.54 24.98 -8.76
N ARG A 68 -4.36 24.37 -7.90
CA ARG A 68 -5.47 25.06 -7.21
C ARG A 68 -5.05 25.74 -5.91
N PHE A 69 -4.07 25.20 -5.22
CA PHE A 69 -3.71 25.59 -3.86
C PHE A 69 -2.22 25.90 -3.68
N SER A 70 -1.39 25.79 -4.72
CA SER A 70 0.07 25.96 -4.65
C SER A 70 0.71 25.07 -3.58
N HIS A 71 0.18 23.85 -3.43
CA HIS A 71 0.59 22.86 -2.45
C HIS A 71 0.60 21.46 -3.07
N ASP A 72 1.71 20.75 -2.94
CA ASP A 72 1.85 19.34 -3.33
C ASP A 72 1.63 18.45 -2.08
N PRO A 73 0.47 17.80 -1.90
CA PRO A 73 0.22 16.99 -0.71
C PRO A 73 1.05 15.69 -0.69
N ILE A 74 1.42 15.14 -1.85
CA ILE A 74 2.18 13.89 -1.97
C ILE A 74 3.66 14.22 -2.20
N HIS A 75 4.51 13.79 -1.28
CA HIS A 75 5.97 13.87 -1.45
C HIS A 75 6.47 12.83 -2.47
N HIS A 76 6.03 11.58 -2.32
CA HIS A 76 6.33 10.50 -3.28
C HIS A 76 5.40 9.30 -3.07
N MET A 77 5.40 8.40 -4.05
CA MET A 77 4.67 7.14 -3.97
C MET A 77 5.55 5.94 -4.31
N GLU A 78 5.33 4.84 -3.61
CA GLU A 78 5.94 3.55 -3.91
C GLU A 78 4.86 2.54 -4.29
N ARG A 79 5.13 1.77 -5.34
CA ARG A 79 4.26 0.70 -5.81
C ARG A 79 4.92 -0.64 -5.58
N ARG A 80 4.16 -1.62 -5.10
CA ARG A 80 4.65 -2.98 -4.91
C ARG A 80 3.56 -4.00 -5.21
N LEU A 81 3.92 -4.94 -6.07
CA LEU A 81 3.19 -6.19 -6.23
C LEU A 81 3.78 -7.25 -5.29
N LYS A 82 2.93 -8.00 -4.59
CA LYS A 82 3.37 -9.06 -3.69
C LYS A 82 4.02 -10.20 -4.48
N SER A 83 5.16 -10.72 -4.02
CA SER A 83 5.81 -11.85 -4.68
C SER A 83 5.03 -13.14 -4.49
N VAL A 84 5.17 -14.08 -5.42
CA VAL A 84 4.53 -15.41 -5.36
C VAL A 84 4.77 -16.09 -4.01
N ASN A 85 6.02 -16.18 -3.56
CA ASN A 85 6.36 -16.80 -2.27
C ASN A 85 5.66 -16.09 -1.10
N SER A 86 5.52 -14.76 -1.16
CA SER A 86 4.83 -14.00 -0.13
C SER A 86 3.31 -14.18 -0.17
N ILE A 87 2.74 -14.47 -1.34
CA ILE A 87 1.32 -14.80 -1.51
C ILE A 87 1.05 -16.19 -0.92
N LEU A 88 1.78 -17.21 -1.39
CA LEU A 88 1.62 -18.60 -0.93
C LEU A 88 1.85 -18.71 0.59
N GLY A 89 2.97 -18.19 1.10
CA GLY A 89 3.23 -18.18 2.54
C GLY A 89 2.23 -17.36 3.36
N LYS A 90 1.46 -16.44 2.75
CA LYS A 90 0.35 -15.76 3.44
C LYS A 90 -0.93 -16.60 3.45
N LEU A 91 -1.20 -17.37 2.40
CA LEU A 91 -2.30 -18.35 2.37
C LEU A 91 -2.04 -19.47 3.40
N GLU A 92 -0.83 -20.03 3.42
CA GLU A 92 -0.43 -21.07 4.39
C GLU A 92 -0.60 -20.61 5.83
N ARG A 93 -0.06 -19.43 6.18
CA ARG A 93 -0.21 -18.85 7.54
C ARG A 93 -1.67 -18.59 7.94
N LYS A 94 -2.58 -18.46 6.97
CA LYS A 94 -4.01 -18.32 7.20
C LYS A 94 -4.76 -19.65 7.16
N GLY A 95 -4.08 -20.77 6.90
CA GLY A 95 -4.70 -22.08 6.71
C GLY A 95 -5.62 -22.13 5.48
N LEU A 96 -5.34 -21.33 4.46
CA LEU A 96 -6.15 -21.26 3.24
C LEU A 96 -5.57 -22.15 2.13
N PRO A 97 -6.42 -22.70 1.25
CA PRO A 97 -5.97 -23.48 0.09
C PRO A 97 -5.01 -22.68 -0.80
N LEU A 98 -4.01 -23.36 -1.39
CA LEU A 98 -3.05 -22.76 -2.31
C LEU A 98 -3.59 -22.76 -3.74
N ASN A 99 -4.59 -21.92 -4.00
CA ASN A 99 -5.21 -21.79 -5.31
C ASN A 99 -5.64 -20.35 -5.61
N VAL A 100 -6.00 -20.06 -6.86
CA VAL A 100 -6.33 -18.70 -7.34
C VAL A 100 -7.59 -18.17 -6.66
N THR A 101 -8.58 -19.02 -6.40
CA THR A 101 -9.83 -18.64 -5.73
C THR A 101 -9.55 -18.14 -4.31
N ALA A 102 -8.81 -18.91 -3.52
CA ALA A 102 -8.45 -18.53 -2.15
C ALA A 102 -7.62 -17.23 -2.13
N MET A 103 -6.72 -17.03 -3.08
CA MET A 103 -6.00 -15.77 -3.25
C MET A 103 -6.95 -14.60 -3.51
N ARG A 104 -7.81 -14.71 -4.53
CA ARG A 104 -8.76 -13.66 -4.95
C ARG A 104 -9.68 -13.24 -3.81
N ASP A 105 -10.22 -14.19 -3.06
CA ASP A 105 -11.27 -13.93 -2.09
C ASP A 105 -10.74 -13.46 -0.72
N ASN A 106 -9.45 -13.72 -0.40
CA ASN A 106 -8.93 -13.54 0.96
C ASN A 106 -7.71 -12.61 1.08
N LEU A 107 -7.06 -12.27 -0.03
CA LEU A 107 -5.86 -11.42 -0.04
C LEU A 107 -6.15 -10.07 -0.71
N PHE A 108 -6.22 -9.03 0.11
CA PHE A 108 -6.51 -7.66 -0.34
C PHE A 108 -5.24 -6.78 -0.48
N ASP A 109 -4.07 -7.32 -0.18
CA ASP A 109 -2.75 -6.64 -0.22
C ASP A 109 -1.81 -7.27 -1.27
N VAL A 110 -2.37 -7.82 -2.35
CA VAL A 110 -1.57 -8.32 -3.49
C VAL A 110 -0.98 -7.13 -4.25
N ALA A 111 -1.83 -6.16 -4.60
CA ALA A 111 -1.42 -4.84 -5.07
C ALA A 111 -1.33 -3.89 -3.87
N GLY A 112 -0.19 -3.23 -3.71
CA GLY A 112 0.06 -2.29 -2.63
C GLY A 112 0.67 -0.99 -3.12
N ILE A 113 0.14 0.13 -2.63
CA ILE A 113 0.70 1.47 -2.86
C ILE A 113 1.01 2.09 -1.51
N ARG A 114 2.19 2.71 -1.39
CA ARG A 114 2.51 3.58 -0.27
C ARG A 114 2.51 5.02 -0.76
N VAL A 115 1.70 5.86 -0.12
CA VAL A 115 1.62 7.28 -0.43
C VAL A 115 2.23 8.04 0.74
N ILE A 116 3.37 8.70 0.47
CA ILE A 116 4.06 9.51 1.47
C ILE A 116 3.67 10.95 1.25
N CYS A 117 2.96 11.51 2.22
CA CYS A 117 2.50 12.88 2.25
C CYS A 117 3.45 13.78 3.05
N ASN A 118 3.43 15.08 2.74
CA ASN A 118 4.25 16.06 3.45
C ASN A 118 3.76 16.27 4.88
N TYR A 119 2.45 16.41 5.07
CA TYR A 119 1.85 16.67 6.39
C TYR A 119 0.77 15.65 6.75
N ARG A 120 0.35 15.67 8.02
CA ARG A 120 -0.67 14.73 8.54
C ARG A 120 -2.04 15.02 7.95
N ASP A 121 -2.39 16.28 7.76
CA ASP A 121 -3.68 16.66 7.17
C ASP A 121 -3.75 16.23 5.70
N ASP A 122 -2.62 16.25 4.98
CA ASP A 122 -2.54 15.75 3.60
C ASP A 122 -2.89 14.26 3.49
N VAL A 123 -2.47 13.45 4.48
CA VAL A 123 -2.83 12.02 4.54
C VAL A 123 -4.35 11.82 4.50
N TYR A 124 -5.07 12.60 5.30
CA TYR A 124 -6.53 12.53 5.34
C TYR A 124 -7.16 13.18 4.11
N SER A 125 -6.68 14.34 3.67
CA SER A 125 -7.19 15.00 2.47
C SER A 125 -7.08 14.08 1.25
N VAL A 126 -5.88 13.60 0.91
CA VAL A 126 -5.65 12.75 -0.26
C VAL A 126 -6.48 11.47 -0.20
N SER A 127 -6.54 10.80 0.95
CA SER A 127 -7.35 9.58 1.10
C SER A 127 -8.84 9.84 0.93
N ASN A 128 -9.38 10.95 1.44
CA ASN A 128 -10.79 11.30 1.24
C ASN A 128 -11.11 11.71 -0.20
N TYR A 129 -10.25 12.49 -0.87
CA TYR A 129 -10.47 12.86 -2.27
C TYR A 129 -10.41 11.66 -3.21
N LEU A 130 -9.50 10.72 -2.95
CA LEU A 130 -9.50 9.45 -3.67
C LEU A 130 -10.81 8.70 -3.39
N SER A 131 -11.17 8.50 -2.11
CA SER A 131 -12.38 7.78 -1.69
C SER A 131 -13.70 8.35 -2.23
N ALA A 132 -13.73 9.64 -2.57
CA ALA A 132 -14.92 10.30 -3.11
C ALA A 132 -15.12 10.08 -4.62
N GLN A 133 -14.17 9.45 -5.32
CA GLN A 133 -14.31 9.16 -6.74
C GLN A 133 -15.38 8.08 -6.98
N ASN A 134 -16.22 8.30 -7.98
CA ASN A 134 -17.42 7.49 -8.24
C ASN A 134 -17.15 6.07 -8.75
N ASP A 135 -15.95 5.81 -9.26
CA ASP A 135 -15.55 4.54 -9.86
C ASP A 135 -14.69 3.68 -8.94
N ILE A 136 -14.43 4.11 -7.71
CA ILE A 136 -13.74 3.31 -6.70
C ILE A 136 -14.65 3.05 -5.50
N SER A 137 -14.42 1.93 -4.82
CA SER A 137 -15.13 1.61 -3.57
C SER A 137 -14.15 1.43 -2.42
N VAL A 138 -14.52 1.88 -1.23
CA VAL A 138 -13.74 1.75 0.00
C VAL A 138 -14.14 0.47 0.73
N LEU A 139 -13.38 -0.61 0.52
CA LEU A 139 -13.66 -1.92 1.11
C LEU A 139 -13.33 -1.98 2.61
N ARG A 140 -12.31 -1.26 3.06
CA ARG A 140 -11.86 -1.28 4.46
C ARG A 140 -10.98 -0.10 4.79
N VAL A 141 -11.13 0.42 6.01
CA VAL A 141 -10.28 1.48 6.56
C VAL A 141 -9.71 1.02 7.91
N LYS A 142 -8.39 1.20 8.11
CA LYS A 142 -7.72 1.04 9.40
C LYS A 142 -6.86 2.26 9.67
N ASP A 143 -7.32 3.07 10.62
CA ASP A 143 -6.65 4.31 11.01
C ASP A 143 -5.70 4.07 12.20
N TYR A 144 -4.44 3.74 11.90
CA TYR A 144 -3.39 3.64 12.91
C TYR A 144 -2.75 5.00 13.23
N ILE A 145 -3.18 6.10 12.60
CA ILE A 145 -2.75 7.44 13.00
C ILE A 145 -3.55 7.85 14.23
N LYS A 146 -4.87 7.68 14.19
CA LYS A 146 -5.78 7.91 15.32
C LYS A 146 -5.62 6.87 16.42
N ASN A 147 -5.47 5.59 16.06
CA ASN A 147 -5.28 4.48 17.01
C ASN A 147 -3.97 3.72 16.72
N PRO A 148 -2.80 4.26 17.14
CA PRO A 148 -1.52 3.62 16.90
C PRO A 148 -1.45 2.20 17.47
N LYS A 149 -0.66 1.33 16.83
CA LYS A 149 -0.35 0.01 17.41
C LYS A 149 0.50 0.18 18.68
N GLN A 150 0.53 -0.84 19.52
CA GLN A 150 1.29 -0.83 20.78
C GLN A 150 2.79 -0.53 20.62
N ASN A 151 3.38 -0.90 19.47
CA ASN A 151 4.78 -0.61 19.15
C ASN A 151 5.03 0.84 18.70
N GLY A 152 3.99 1.68 18.58
CA GLY A 152 4.11 3.05 18.08
C GLY A 152 3.89 3.22 16.56
N TYR A 153 3.57 2.13 15.84
CA TYR A 153 3.32 2.20 14.41
C TYR A 153 2.09 3.06 14.07
N ARG A 154 2.27 3.97 13.11
CA ARG A 154 1.26 4.90 12.59
C ARG A 154 1.23 4.87 11.06
N SER A 155 0.03 4.77 10.49
CA SER A 155 -0.28 4.84 9.04
C SER A 155 -1.80 4.75 8.88
N LEU A 156 -2.37 5.35 7.83
CA LEU A 156 -3.75 5.12 7.44
C LEU A 156 -3.77 4.06 6.33
N HIS A 157 -4.40 2.91 6.59
CA HIS A 157 -4.54 1.85 5.58
C HIS A 157 -5.96 1.86 5.02
N VAL A 158 -6.08 1.99 3.71
CA VAL A 158 -7.35 1.91 3.01
C VAL A 158 -7.27 0.84 1.93
N ILE A 159 -8.24 -0.06 1.88
CA ILE A 159 -8.37 -1.03 0.80
C ILE A 159 -9.42 -0.50 -0.15
N TYR A 160 -9.01 -0.15 -1.37
CA TYR A 160 -9.91 0.26 -2.44
C TYR A 160 -10.20 -0.90 -3.38
N ALA A 161 -11.39 -0.94 -3.98
CA ALA A 161 -11.67 -1.71 -5.19
C ALA A 161 -11.74 -0.75 -6.38
N VAL A 162 -10.96 -1.01 -7.42
CA VAL A 162 -10.91 -0.21 -8.65
C VAL A 162 -11.17 -1.09 -9.87
N PRO A 163 -11.95 -0.64 -10.87
CA PRO A 163 -12.18 -1.39 -12.09
C PRO A 163 -10.95 -1.37 -12.98
N VAL A 164 -10.46 -2.55 -13.37
CA VAL A 164 -9.45 -2.72 -14.41
C VAL A 164 -10.15 -3.18 -15.68
N PHE A 165 -10.11 -2.36 -16.73
CA PHE A 165 -10.77 -2.68 -18.00
C PHE A 165 -9.85 -3.51 -18.90
N LEU A 166 -10.19 -4.80 -19.04
CA LEU A 166 -9.54 -5.74 -19.95
C LEU A 166 -10.42 -6.01 -21.16
N SER A 167 -9.92 -6.77 -22.14
CA SER A 167 -10.72 -7.20 -23.29
C SER A 167 -11.95 -8.04 -22.91
N SER A 168 -11.93 -8.66 -21.73
CA SER A 168 -13.04 -9.42 -21.15
C SER A 168 -14.03 -8.57 -20.33
N GLY A 169 -13.79 -7.27 -20.19
CA GLY A 169 -14.63 -6.36 -19.41
C GLY A 169 -13.94 -5.80 -18.16
N ALA A 170 -14.74 -5.25 -17.25
CA ALA A 170 -14.25 -4.64 -16.01
C ALA A 170 -14.01 -5.68 -14.91
N HIS A 171 -12.83 -5.60 -14.27
CA HIS A 171 -12.45 -6.44 -13.14
C HIS A 171 -12.18 -5.56 -11.91
N TYR A 172 -13.12 -5.54 -10.97
CA TYR A 172 -12.96 -4.80 -9.71
C TYR A 172 -11.94 -5.49 -8.83
N THR A 173 -10.81 -4.82 -8.62
CA THR A 173 -9.62 -5.44 -8.05
C THR A 173 -9.17 -4.69 -6.80
N PRO A 174 -8.90 -5.38 -5.67
CA PRO A 174 -8.52 -4.72 -4.43
C PRO A 174 -7.07 -4.22 -4.48
N VAL A 175 -6.86 -3.01 -3.99
CA VAL A 175 -5.56 -2.37 -3.82
C VAL A 175 -5.45 -1.82 -2.40
N GLU A 176 -4.45 -2.27 -1.65
CA GLU A 176 -4.14 -1.69 -0.33
C GLU A 176 -3.29 -0.43 -0.51
N VAL A 177 -3.82 0.71 -0.09
CA VAL A 177 -3.08 1.98 -0.07
C VAL A 177 -2.76 2.35 1.37
N GLN A 178 -1.47 2.54 1.64
CA GLN A 178 -0.95 2.96 2.93
C GLN A 178 -0.53 4.42 2.85
N PHE A 179 -1.31 5.31 3.44
CA PHE A 179 -0.98 6.73 3.55
C PHE A 179 -0.16 6.97 4.82
N ARG A 180 0.92 7.71 4.67
CA ARG A 180 1.87 8.04 5.74
C ARG A 180 2.41 9.44 5.54
N THR A 181 2.92 10.04 6.60
CA THR A 181 3.85 11.16 6.48
C THR A 181 5.28 10.65 6.28
N ILE A 182 6.19 11.56 5.95
CA ILE A 182 7.63 11.28 5.87
C ILE A 182 8.15 10.67 7.19
N ALA A 183 7.78 11.24 8.34
CA ALA A 183 8.25 10.76 9.64
C ALA A 183 7.69 9.38 10.00
N MET A 184 6.42 9.11 9.67
CA MET A 184 5.83 7.78 9.85
C MET A 184 6.55 6.72 9.02
N ASP A 185 6.93 7.05 7.78
CA ASP A 185 7.63 6.12 6.91
C ASP A 185 9.09 5.88 7.30
N TYR A 186 9.79 6.95 7.69
CA TYR A 186 11.13 6.86 8.28
C TYR A 186 11.16 5.92 9.49
N TRP A 187 10.22 6.12 10.43
CA TRP A 187 10.10 5.27 11.61
C TRP A 187 9.78 3.81 11.26
N ALA A 188 8.78 3.60 10.40
CA ALA A 188 8.32 2.26 10.02
C ALA A 188 9.39 1.47 9.27
N SER A 189 10.25 2.14 8.50
CA SER A 189 11.37 1.51 7.79
C SER A 189 12.40 0.92 8.75
N LEU A 190 12.75 1.65 9.82
CA LEU A 190 13.67 1.16 10.84
C LEU A 190 13.04 0.05 11.68
N GLU A 191 11.77 0.21 12.08
CA GLU A 191 11.06 -0.82 12.86
C GLU A 191 10.95 -2.15 12.09
N HIS A 192 10.64 -2.08 10.79
CA HIS A 192 10.59 -3.26 9.95
C HIS A 192 11.98 -3.91 9.79
N ALA A 193 13.05 -3.13 9.67
CA ALA A 193 14.41 -3.66 9.63
C ALA A 193 14.77 -4.38 10.94
N LEU A 194 14.44 -3.79 12.10
CA LEU A 194 14.66 -4.39 13.41
C LEU A 194 13.88 -5.69 13.59
N ARG A 195 12.65 -5.79 13.08
CA ARG A 195 11.83 -7.01 13.24
C ARG A 195 12.24 -8.16 12.33
N TYR A 196 12.71 -7.87 11.12
CA TYR A 196 12.86 -8.88 10.07
C TYR A 196 14.29 -9.10 9.57
N LYS A 197 15.26 -8.25 9.95
CA LYS A 197 16.63 -8.33 9.43
C LYS A 197 17.72 -8.47 10.51
N THR A 198 17.36 -8.71 11.76
CA THR A 198 18.34 -8.76 12.85
C THR A 198 18.17 -9.97 13.74
N ASP A 199 19.26 -10.73 13.92
CA ASP A 199 19.41 -11.77 14.96
C ASP A 199 19.98 -11.14 16.24
N LEU A 200 19.25 -10.18 16.81
CA LEU A 200 19.67 -9.53 18.05
C LEU A 200 19.28 -10.37 19.26
N PRO A 201 20.10 -10.37 20.34
CA PRO A 201 19.67 -10.92 21.62
C PRO A 201 18.42 -10.20 22.15
N ASP A 202 17.52 -10.95 22.79
CA ASP A 202 16.21 -10.47 23.27
C ASP A 202 16.29 -9.18 24.10
N ALA A 203 17.31 -9.05 24.96
CA ALA A 203 17.51 -7.86 25.78
C ALA A 203 17.71 -6.58 24.93
N LYS A 204 18.52 -6.66 23.88
CA LYS A 204 18.76 -5.52 22.98
C LYS A 204 17.54 -5.24 22.11
N LEU A 205 16.82 -6.29 21.69
CA LEU A 205 15.59 -6.14 20.92
C LEU A 205 14.53 -5.38 21.74
N SER A 206 14.38 -5.72 23.02
CA SER A 206 13.46 -5.03 23.93
C SER A 206 13.85 -3.57 24.14
N GLU A 207 15.14 -3.29 24.38
CA GLU A 207 15.65 -1.93 24.54
C GLU A 207 15.38 -1.08 23.28
N HIS A 208 15.74 -1.59 22.10
CA HIS A 208 15.51 -0.87 20.84
C HIS A 208 14.02 -0.70 20.52
N SER A 209 13.17 -1.66 20.90
CA SER A 209 11.72 -1.53 20.74
C SER A 209 11.15 -0.40 21.61
N GLN A 210 11.65 -0.24 22.83
CA GLN A 210 11.27 0.86 23.71
C GLN A 210 11.75 2.20 23.14
N THR A 211 13.01 2.28 22.69
CA THR A 211 13.55 3.47 22.02
C THR A 211 12.73 3.86 20.80
N LEU A 212 12.33 2.89 19.96
CA LEU A 212 11.47 3.15 18.81
C LEU A 212 10.12 3.72 19.23
N LEU A 213 9.49 3.18 20.29
CA LEU A 213 8.23 3.72 20.78
C LEU A 213 8.37 5.18 21.23
N ASP A 214 9.46 5.54 21.91
CA ASP A 214 9.71 6.91 22.35
C ASP A 214 10.04 7.85 21.19
N CYS A 215 10.77 7.35 20.17
CA CYS A 215 10.96 8.06 18.91
C CYS A 215 9.62 8.29 18.19
N ALA A 216 8.71 7.31 18.18
CA ALA A 216 7.40 7.46 17.55
C ALA A 216 6.60 8.62 18.17
N ARG A 217 6.65 8.74 19.51
CA ARG A 217 5.98 9.84 20.25
C ARG A 217 6.64 11.19 19.97
N SER A 218 7.97 11.23 19.97
CA SER A 218 8.73 12.46 19.69
C SER A 218 8.46 12.98 18.28
N LEU A 219 8.49 12.09 17.28
CA LEU A 219 8.14 12.42 15.90
C LEU A 219 6.72 12.96 15.79
N GLN A 220 5.75 12.36 16.48
CA GLN A 220 4.36 12.85 16.47
C GLN A 220 4.24 14.29 16.96
N ASN A 221 4.99 14.64 18.01
CA ASN A 221 4.99 16.00 18.56
C ASN A 221 5.60 16.99 17.55
N VAL A 222 6.74 16.65 16.96
CA VAL A 222 7.39 17.46 15.91
C VAL A 222 6.44 17.67 14.73
N GLU A 223 5.83 16.60 14.21
CA GLU A 223 4.86 16.66 13.11
C GLU A 223 3.67 17.55 13.45
N THR A 224 3.18 17.51 14.68
CA THR A 224 2.05 18.36 15.12
C THR A 224 2.42 19.84 15.12
N GLN A 225 3.63 20.18 15.57
CA GLN A 225 4.12 21.55 15.54
C GLN A 225 4.29 22.04 14.10
N MET A 226 4.94 21.24 13.24
CA MET A 226 5.13 21.57 11.82
C MET A 226 3.79 21.69 11.08
N GLN A 227 2.83 20.82 11.38
CA GLN A 227 1.47 20.88 10.84
C GLN A 227 0.78 22.20 11.20
N ASN A 228 0.93 22.69 12.42
CA ASN A 228 0.31 23.95 12.83
C ASN A 228 0.91 25.13 12.08
N ILE A 229 2.23 25.19 11.94
CA ILE A 229 2.90 26.21 11.13
C ILE A 229 2.42 26.13 9.67
N HIS A 230 2.32 24.92 9.13
CA HIS A 230 1.81 24.70 7.77
C HIS A 230 0.38 25.23 7.60
N ARG A 231 -0.50 25.03 8.59
CA ARG A 231 -1.87 25.57 8.57
C ARG A 231 -1.92 27.10 8.58
N ASP A 232 -0.97 27.75 9.24
CA ASP A 232 -0.90 29.22 9.31
C ASP A 232 -0.48 29.83 7.96
N ILE A 233 0.32 29.11 7.16
CA ILE A 233 0.85 29.61 5.89
C ILE A 233 0.11 29.11 4.65
N ASN A 234 -0.65 28.00 4.74
CA ASN A 234 -1.36 27.40 3.61
C ASN A 234 -2.87 27.33 3.82
N GLY A 235 -3.61 27.82 2.81
CA GLY A 235 -5.08 27.82 2.77
C GLY A 235 -5.73 26.57 2.17
N ALA A 236 -4.97 25.47 2.00
CA ALA A 236 -5.48 24.25 1.39
C ALA A 236 -6.60 23.63 2.25
N PRO A 237 -7.61 22.99 1.63
CA PRO A 237 -8.71 22.36 2.36
C PRO A 237 -8.21 21.32 3.37
N GLN A 238 -8.74 21.38 4.59
CA GLN A 238 -8.34 20.51 5.68
C GLN A 238 -9.39 19.43 5.89
N VAL A 239 -8.97 18.17 5.83
CA VAL A 239 -9.79 17.03 6.28
C VAL A 239 -9.09 16.40 7.48
N GLY A 240 -9.80 16.28 8.60
CA GLY A 240 -9.24 15.81 9.87
C GLY A 240 -9.51 14.34 10.20
N GLU A 241 -10.25 13.63 9.35
CA GLU A 241 -10.73 12.28 9.63
C GLU A 241 -10.52 11.34 8.43
N ALA A 242 -10.38 10.04 8.71
CA ALA A 242 -10.29 9.01 7.69
C ALA A 242 -11.60 8.86 6.89
N PRO A 243 -11.53 8.39 5.63
CA PRO A 243 -12.73 8.04 4.88
C PRO A 243 -13.52 6.93 5.57
N LYS A 244 -14.81 6.82 5.22
CA LYS A 244 -15.67 5.71 5.66
C LYS A 244 -15.59 4.58 4.65
N ALA A 245 -15.70 3.35 5.14
CA ALA A 245 -15.95 2.21 4.27
C ALA A 245 -17.38 2.30 3.71
N ASP A 246 -17.56 1.79 2.50
CA ASP A 246 -18.87 1.70 1.83
C ASP A 246 -19.76 0.59 2.41
#